data_AF-A0A1V3NDC2-F1
#
_entry.id   AF-A0A1V3NDC2-F1
#
_cell.length_a   1.000
_cell.length_b   1.000
_cell.length_c   1.000
_cell.angle_alpha   90.00
_cell.angle_beta   90.00
_cell.angle_gamma   90.00
#
_symmetry.space_group_name_H-M   'P 1'
#
loop_
_entity.id
_entity.type
_entity.pdbx_description
1 polymer ?
#
loop_
_entity_poly.entity_id
_entity_poly.type
_entity_poly.pdbx_seq_one_letter_code
_entity_poly.pdbx_strand_id
1 'polypeptide(L)'
;MLAPLYEAAADPERWPRFLSSLAGSFNTATATLRVIGSRDPVVHWSCITGFDDTVDHDYRRHLIARDPFRAYLNAQPAGRLHCSHEVIEDRRYERSEHYQHVFRPNNNFYAMGGHVERNRRWALQIGVHRPRSAGPFQERERRRLEFFSPHLRRAVRIMRRLDTFESALRQARSALDRLPFGVWLLGRDLRCRWMNAAAEDAVRTGLYSLDMQVNRLTTTDTSTAAALRAAAGALDSGGRVEIVPLGVCGASLVLMDEHAPGEARSLDDDEGLLVFLMDPERALVPDAEALRRLYGLTPAEVRLLSGFVQGLDLGEASARLGISPHTARVQLKSVMRKTGTSRQPELMRTLLLGAGCLMPDERGR
;
A
#
# COMPACT_ATOMS: atom_id res chain seq x y z
N MET A 1 -30.71 1.33 6.79
CA MET A 1 -29.95 0.50 5.82
C MET A 1 -28.89 1.28 5.05
N LEU A 2 -29.15 2.50 4.55
CA LEU A 2 -28.16 3.22 3.74
C LEU A 2 -26.97 3.80 4.53
N ALA A 3 -27.18 4.37 5.72
CA ALA A 3 -26.07 4.90 6.52
C ALA A 3 -25.04 3.80 6.89
N PRO A 4 -25.44 2.62 7.44
CA PRO A 4 -24.50 1.53 7.70
C PRO A 4 -23.76 1.01 6.46
N LEU A 5 -24.38 1.09 5.28
CA LEU A 5 -23.73 0.71 4.01
C LEU A 5 -22.59 1.67 3.65
N TYR A 6 -22.81 2.98 3.79
CA TYR A 6 -21.78 3.97 3.48
C TYR A 6 -20.68 4.03 4.55
N GLU A 7 -21.03 3.76 5.82
CA GLU A 7 -20.01 3.53 6.86
C GLU A 7 -19.13 2.32 6.52
N ALA A 8 -19.72 1.19 6.11
CA ALA A 8 -18.94 0.03 5.67
C ALA A 8 -18.10 0.29 4.41
N ALA A 9 -18.53 1.21 3.55
CA ALA A 9 -17.74 1.61 2.39
C ALA A 9 -16.44 2.36 2.79
N ALA A 10 -16.46 3.08 3.91
CA ALA A 10 -15.32 3.83 4.44
C ALA A 10 -14.48 2.98 5.42
N ASP A 11 -15.10 2.02 6.09
CA ASP A 11 -14.47 1.16 7.10
C ASP A 11 -14.78 -0.33 6.78
N PRO A 12 -13.80 -1.07 6.21
CA PRO A 12 -13.99 -2.44 5.79
C PRO A 12 -14.45 -3.40 6.90
N GLU A 13 -14.15 -3.11 8.17
CA GLU A 13 -14.51 -3.96 9.31
C GLU A 13 -16.02 -3.97 9.57
N ARG A 14 -16.75 -2.99 9.04
CA ARG A 14 -18.22 -2.89 9.23
C ARG A 14 -19.02 -3.68 8.21
N TRP A 15 -18.42 -4.21 7.14
CA TRP A 15 -19.12 -4.98 6.11
C TRP A 15 -19.90 -6.19 6.66
N PRO A 16 -19.34 -7.04 7.55
CA PRO A 16 -20.07 -8.18 8.11
C PRO A 16 -21.35 -7.75 8.84
N ARG A 17 -21.28 -6.65 9.61
CA ARG A 17 -22.43 -6.11 10.35
C ARG A 17 -23.51 -5.57 9.41
N PHE A 18 -23.11 -4.82 8.37
CA PHE A 18 -24.04 -4.37 7.34
C PHE A 18 -24.70 -5.57 6.65
N LEU A 19 -23.92 -6.57 6.24
CA LEU A 19 -24.40 -7.73 5.50
C LEU A 19 -25.34 -8.59 6.35
N SER A 20 -25.06 -8.74 7.65
CA SER A 20 -25.96 -9.36 8.63
C SER A 20 -27.30 -8.62 8.73
N SER A 21 -27.26 -7.28 8.80
CA SER A 21 -28.48 -6.46 8.80
C SER A 21 -29.27 -6.59 7.49
N LEU A 22 -28.57 -6.69 6.35
CA LEU A 22 -29.19 -6.94 5.06
C LEU A 22 -29.87 -8.31 5.04
N ALA A 23 -29.19 -9.36 5.47
CA ALA A 23 -29.74 -10.72 5.57
C ALA A 23 -31.02 -10.73 6.42
N GLY A 24 -30.98 -10.11 7.60
CA GLY A 24 -32.14 -9.98 8.49
C GLY A 24 -33.34 -9.29 7.83
N SER A 25 -33.11 -8.29 6.97
CA SER A 25 -34.20 -7.60 6.24
C SER A 25 -34.94 -8.47 5.20
N PHE A 26 -34.33 -9.61 4.83
CA PHE A 26 -34.92 -10.64 3.97
C PHE A 26 -35.36 -11.89 4.75
N ASN A 27 -35.44 -11.79 6.08
CA ASN A 27 -35.75 -12.92 6.98
C ASN A 27 -34.85 -14.13 6.71
N THR A 28 -33.56 -13.87 6.47
CA THR A 28 -32.56 -14.91 6.30
C THR A 28 -31.37 -14.70 7.25
N ALA A 29 -30.71 -15.81 7.60
CA ALA A 29 -29.46 -15.83 8.32
C ALA A 29 -28.23 -15.60 7.43
N THR A 30 -28.31 -15.85 6.11
CA THR A 30 -27.11 -15.87 5.25
C THR A 30 -27.18 -14.92 4.06
N ALA A 31 -26.06 -14.24 3.83
CA ALA A 31 -25.84 -13.39 2.67
C ALA A 31 -24.36 -13.33 2.31
N THR A 32 -24.08 -13.04 1.04
CA THR A 32 -22.73 -12.92 0.48
C THR A 32 -22.66 -11.70 -0.41
N LEU A 33 -21.55 -10.97 -0.33
CA LEU A 33 -21.18 -9.91 -1.26
C LEU A 33 -19.77 -10.21 -1.76
N ARG A 34 -19.60 -10.38 -3.08
CA ARG A 34 -18.33 -10.84 -3.66
C ARG A 34 -17.93 -9.99 -4.85
N VAL A 35 -16.63 -9.70 -4.97
CA VAL A 35 -16.03 -9.21 -6.20
C VAL A 35 -15.33 -10.37 -6.87
N ILE A 36 -15.84 -10.77 -8.03
CA ILE A 36 -15.35 -11.93 -8.78
C ILE A 36 -14.77 -11.51 -10.13
N GLY A 37 -13.83 -12.27 -10.67
CA GLY A 37 -13.33 -12.13 -12.02
C GLY A 37 -14.46 -12.34 -13.05
N SER A 38 -14.57 -11.43 -14.01
CA SER A 38 -15.61 -11.52 -15.06
C SER A 38 -15.34 -12.60 -16.09
N ARG A 39 -14.08 -13.03 -16.23
CA ARG A 39 -13.66 -14.05 -17.20
C ARG A 39 -13.06 -15.27 -16.51
N ASP A 40 -12.29 -15.02 -15.47
CA ASP A 40 -11.64 -16.01 -14.62
C ASP A 40 -12.47 -16.31 -13.37
N PRO A 41 -12.47 -17.56 -12.88
CA PRO A 41 -13.20 -17.97 -11.68
C PRO A 41 -12.41 -17.60 -10.42
N VAL A 42 -12.00 -16.34 -10.29
CA VAL A 42 -11.24 -15.83 -9.14
C VAL A 42 -12.16 -14.97 -8.27
N VAL A 43 -12.10 -15.16 -6.95
CA VAL A 43 -12.73 -14.27 -5.97
C VAL A 43 -11.69 -13.29 -5.48
N HIS A 44 -11.80 -12.03 -5.88
CA HIS A 44 -10.88 -10.96 -5.46
C HIS A 44 -11.20 -10.44 -4.06
N TRP A 45 -12.48 -10.48 -3.68
CA TRP A 45 -12.95 -10.03 -2.37
C TRP A 45 -14.27 -10.74 -2.03
N SER A 46 -14.45 -11.12 -0.78
CA SER A 46 -15.64 -11.83 -0.28
C SER A 46 -15.98 -11.30 1.10
N CYS A 47 -17.25 -10.97 1.32
CA CYS A 47 -17.83 -10.74 2.63
C CYS A 47 -19.06 -11.65 2.77
N ILE A 48 -19.17 -12.33 3.91
CA ILE A 48 -20.22 -13.30 4.19
C ILE A 48 -20.82 -13.04 5.57
N THR A 49 -22.05 -13.50 5.79
CA THR A 49 -22.70 -13.53 7.11
C THR A 49 -23.47 -14.83 7.25
N GLY A 50 -23.47 -15.42 8.45
CA GLY A 50 -24.17 -16.68 8.76
C GLY A 50 -23.75 -17.87 7.90
N PHE A 51 -22.60 -17.76 7.24
CA PHE A 51 -22.07 -18.73 6.30
C PHE A 51 -20.75 -19.25 6.87
N ASP A 52 -20.53 -20.56 6.81
CA ASP A 52 -19.35 -21.22 7.35
C ASP A 52 -18.08 -20.77 6.60
N ASP A 53 -17.08 -20.31 7.36
CA ASP A 53 -15.83 -19.76 6.83
C ASP A 53 -15.00 -20.82 6.08
N THR A 54 -15.01 -22.07 6.54
CA THR A 54 -14.27 -23.16 5.89
C THR A 54 -14.89 -23.51 4.54
N VAL A 55 -16.22 -23.51 4.47
CA VAL A 55 -16.98 -23.72 3.25
C VAL A 55 -16.81 -22.55 2.26
N ASP A 56 -16.83 -21.29 2.73
CA ASP A 56 -16.53 -20.15 1.86
C ASP A 56 -15.11 -20.22 1.32
N HIS A 57 -14.13 -20.57 2.16
CA HIS A 57 -12.74 -20.72 1.74
C HIS A 57 -12.58 -21.77 0.62
N ASP A 58 -13.21 -22.95 0.78
CA ASP A 58 -13.22 -24.00 -0.25
C ASP A 58 -13.93 -23.55 -1.53
N TYR A 59 -15.06 -22.86 -1.39
CA TYR A 59 -15.79 -22.28 -2.52
C TYR A 59 -14.91 -21.33 -3.35
N ARG A 60 -14.23 -20.38 -2.69
CA ARG A 60 -13.39 -19.39 -3.37
C ARG A 60 -12.20 -20.01 -4.10
N ARG A 61 -11.66 -21.13 -3.61
CA ARG A 61 -10.48 -21.79 -4.22
C ARG A 61 -10.84 -22.81 -5.29
N HIS A 62 -11.90 -23.58 -5.09
CA HIS A 62 -12.10 -24.81 -5.84
C HIS A 62 -13.49 -24.90 -6.51
N LEU A 63 -14.55 -24.38 -5.88
CA LEU A 63 -15.92 -24.63 -6.36
C LEU A 63 -16.54 -23.47 -7.16
N ILE A 64 -15.98 -22.26 -7.14
CA ILE A 64 -16.47 -21.13 -7.95
C ILE A 64 -16.49 -21.42 -9.46
N ALA A 65 -15.52 -22.19 -9.97
CA ALA A 65 -15.51 -22.60 -11.37
C ALA A 65 -16.67 -23.55 -11.73
N ARG A 66 -17.21 -24.25 -10.72
CA ARG A 66 -18.31 -25.23 -10.84
C ARG A 66 -19.65 -24.70 -10.33
N ASP A 67 -19.74 -23.40 -10.02
CA ASP A 67 -21.00 -22.75 -9.65
C ASP A 67 -22.01 -22.84 -10.82
N PRO A 68 -23.14 -23.55 -10.66
CA PRO A 68 -24.12 -23.74 -11.73
C PRO A 68 -24.79 -22.44 -12.16
N PHE A 69 -24.79 -21.39 -11.33
CA PHE A 69 -25.38 -20.09 -11.65
C PHE A 69 -24.43 -19.19 -12.46
N ARG A 70 -23.12 -19.44 -12.43
CA ARG A 70 -22.11 -18.54 -12.99
C ARG A 70 -22.31 -18.26 -14.48
N ALA A 71 -22.49 -19.31 -15.29
CA ALA A 71 -22.67 -19.15 -16.74
C ALA A 71 -23.93 -18.35 -17.07
N TYR A 72 -25.04 -18.64 -16.38
CA TYR A 72 -26.29 -17.91 -16.54
C TYR A 72 -26.14 -16.44 -16.13
N LEU A 73 -25.64 -16.16 -14.92
CA LEU A 73 -25.46 -14.78 -14.42
C LEU A 73 -24.48 -13.96 -15.27
N ASN A 74 -23.52 -14.61 -15.94
CA ASN A 74 -22.63 -13.97 -16.91
C ASN A 74 -23.34 -13.57 -18.22
N ALA A 75 -24.41 -14.25 -18.60
CA ALA A 75 -25.21 -13.89 -19.77
C ALA A 75 -26.23 -12.78 -19.46
N GLN A 76 -26.59 -12.57 -18.19
CA GLN A 76 -27.59 -11.58 -17.79
C GLN A 76 -27.01 -10.14 -17.70
N PRO A 77 -27.85 -9.10 -17.87
CA PRO A 77 -27.46 -7.73 -17.61
C PRO A 77 -27.25 -7.47 -16.11
N ALA A 78 -26.25 -6.65 -15.78
CA ALA A 78 -26.02 -6.24 -14.39
C ALA A 78 -27.18 -5.38 -13.86
N GLY A 79 -27.51 -5.53 -12.58
CA GLY A 79 -28.59 -4.83 -11.88
C GLY A 79 -29.92 -5.61 -11.82
N ARG A 80 -30.09 -6.63 -12.66
CA ARG A 80 -31.21 -7.57 -12.56
C ARG A 80 -30.82 -8.74 -11.67
N LEU A 81 -31.67 -9.06 -10.70
CA LEU A 81 -31.46 -10.18 -9.79
C LEU A 81 -32.40 -11.33 -10.15
N HIS A 82 -31.99 -12.53 -9.77
CA HIS A 82 -32.63 -13.78 -10.17
C HIS A 82 -32.81 -14.68 -8.95
N CYS A 83 -33.92 -15.41 -8.90
CA CYS A 83 -34.14 -16.45 -7.91
C CYS A 83 -33.63 -17.80 -8.44
N SER A 84 -33.02 -18.61 -7.57
CA SER A 84 -32.35 -19.85 -7.98
C SER A 84 -33.26 -20.81 -8.77
N HIS A 85 -34.51 -20.95 -8.34
CA HIS A 85 -35.52 -21.83 -8.95
C HIS A 85 -35.98 -21.39 -10.35
N GLU A 86 -35.71 -20.13 -10.75
CA GLU A 86 -35.96 -19.62 -12.10
C GLU A 86 -34.80 -19.94 -13.05
N VAL A 87 -33.63 -20.29 -12.50
CA VAL A 87 -32.38 -20.53 -13.25
C VAL A 87 -32.11 -22.02 -13.42
N ILE A 88 -32.36 -22.80 -12.38
CA ILE A 88 -32.13 -24.26 -12.35
C ILE A 88 -33.26 -24.94 -11.59
N GLU A 89 -33.74 -26.06 -12.13
CA GLU A 89 -34.76 -26.88 -11.47
C GLU A 89 -34.22 -27.44 -10.15
N ASP A 90 -35.02 -27.37 -9.09
CA ASP A 90 -34.69 -27.82 -7.74
C ASP A 90 -34.02 -29.20 -7.71
N ARG A 91 -34.61 -30.19 -8.41
CA ARG A 91 -34.10 -31.57 -8.45
C ARG A 91 -32.70 -31.66 -9.05
N ARG A 92 -32.40 -30.81 -10.04
CA ARG A 92 -31.09 -30.74 -10.68
C ARG A 92 -30.11 -30.00 -9.79
N TYR A 93 -30.54 -28.91 -9.16
CA TYR A 93 -29.73 -28.13 -8.22
C TYR A 93 -29.27 -28.98 -7.03
N GLU A 94 -30.17 -29.79 -6.47
CA GLU A 94 -29.87 -30.72 -5.37
C GLU A 94 -28.76 -31.71 -5.68
N ARG A 95 -28.56 -32.06 -6.95
CA ARG A 95 -27.51 -32.99 -7.37
C ARG A 95 -26.18 -32.30 -7.68
N SER A 96 -26.14 -30.97 -7.67
CA SER A 96 -24.92 -30.22 -7.97
C SER A 96 -23.92 -30.27 -6.81
N GLU A 97 -22.62 -30.30 -7.15
CA GLU A 97 -21.55 -30.19 -6.16
C GLU A 97 -21.65 -28.89 -5.35
N HIS A 98 -22.03 -27.79 -6.03
CA HIS A 98 -22.26 -26.51 -5.38
C HIS A 98 -23.30 -26.61 -4.27
N TYR A 99 -24.45 -27.26 -4.51
CA TYR A 99 -25.43 -27.45 -3.45
C TYR A 99 -24.87 -28.32 -2.31
N GLN A 100 -24.30 -29.48 -2.64
CA GLN A 100 -23.87 -30.48 -1.66
C GLN A 100 -22.77 -29.97 -0.73
N HIS A 101 -21.82 -29.19 -1.27
CA HIS A 101 -20.64 -28.74 -0.54
C HIS A 101 -20.74 -27.30 -0.05
N VAL A 102 -21.56 -26.45 -0.67
CA VAL A 102 -21.61 -25.00 -0.35
C VAL A 102 -22.90 -24.63 0.35
N PHE A 103 -24.07 -25.00 -0.19
CA PHE A 103 -25.35 -24.55 0.35
C PHE A 103 -25.90 -25.44 1.48
N ARG A 104 -25.82 -26.77 1.30
CA ARG A 104 -26.37 -27.75 2.25
C ARG A 104 -25.73 -27.64 3.65
N PRO A 105 -24.39 -27.51 3.82
CA PRO A 105 -23.78 -27.35 5.14
C PRO A 105 -24.27 -26.10 5.88
N ASN A 106 -24.67 -25.07 5.14
CA ASN A 106 -25.16 -23.81 5.67
C ASN A 106 -26.69 -23.78 5.84
N ASN A 107 -27.37 -24.93 5.74
CA ASN A 107 -28.82 -25.05 5.75
C ASN A 107 -29.52 -24.14 4.72
N ASN A 108 -28.88 -23.92 3.58
CA ASN A 108 -29.39 -23.08 2.50
C ASN A 108 -29.90 -23.94 1.34
N PHE A 109 -30.91 -23.45 0.65
CA PHE A 109 -31.45 -24.09 -0.56
C PHE A 109 -31.77 -23.04 -1.62
N TYR A 110 -32.71 -22.13 -1.33
CA TYR A 110 -33.07 -21.08 -2.25
C TYR A 110 -32.06 -19.94 -2.17
N ALA A 111 -31.68 -19.42 -3.33
CA ALA A 111 -30.85 -18.21 -3.45
C ALA A 111 -31.62 -17.12 -4.19
N MET A 112 -31.33 -15.87 -3.88
CA MET A 112 -31.69 -14.72 -4.69
C MET A 112 -30.48 -13.79 -4.80
N GLY A 113 -30.11 -13.44 -6.03
CA GLY A 113 -28.89 -12.69 -6.24
C GLY A 113 -28.53 -12.49 -7.70
N GLY A 114 -27.34 -11.97 -7.94
CA GLY A 114 -26.84 -11.69 -9.27
C GLY A 114 -25.74 -10.63 -9.29
N HIS A 115 -25.37 -10.20 -10.49
CA HIS A 115 -24.39 -9.15 -10.67
C HIS A 115 -25.02 -7.77 -10.49
N VAL A 116 -24.63 -7.05 -9.43
CA VAL A 116 -25.00 -5.65 -9.19
C VAL A 116 -24.23 -4.71 -10.13
N GLU A 117 -22.98 -5.06 -10.44
CA GLU A 117 -22.14 -4.37 -11.41
C GLU A 117 -21.27 -5.38 -12.15
N ARG A 118 -20.97 -5.10 -13.41
CA ARG A 118 -20.00 -5.87 -14.20
C ARG A 118 -19.24 -4.96 -15.14
N ASN A 119 -17.95 -5.20 -15.30
CA ASN A 119 -17.15 -4.66 -16.39
C ASN A 119 -16.28 -5.76 -17.04
N ARG A 120 -15.26 -5.39 -17.81
CA ARG A 120 -14.41 -6.37 -18.53
C ARG A 120 -13.50 -7.18 -17.61
N ARG A 121 -13.19 -6.69 -16.40
CA ARG A 121 -12.25 -7.30 -15.46
C ARG A 121 -12.98 -8.01 -14.32
N TRP A 122 -14.01 -7.41 -13.74
CA TRP A 122 -14.65 -7.91 -12.53
C TRP A 122 -16.17 -7.68 -12.51
N ALA A 123 -16.87 -8.48 -11.70
CA ALA A 123 -18.28 -8.33 -11.38
C ALA A 123 -18.49 -8.26 -9.86
N LEU A 124 -19.39 -7.39 -9.41
CA LEU A 124 -19.89 -7.35 -8.04
C LEU A 124 -21.14 -8.22 -7.96
N GLN A 125 -21.09 -9.27 -7.15
CA GLN A 125 -22.18 -10.22 -6.93
C GLN A 125 -22.76 -10.02 -5.53
N ILE A 126 -24.08 -9.99 -5.42
CA ILE A 126 -24.82 -10.10 -4.16
C ILE A 126 -25.63 -11.41 -4.18
N GLY A 127 -25.69 -12.10 -3.05
CA GLY A 127 -26.55 -13.26 -2.86
C GLY A 127 -27.11 -13.32 -1.45
N VAL A 128 -28.41 -13.57 -1.33
CA VAL A 128 -29.08 -13.95 -0.07
C VAL A 128 -29.61 -15.36 -0.21
N HIS A 129 -29.55 -16.18 0.85
CA HIS A 129 -29.89 -17.60 0.75
C HIS A 129 -30.73 -18.04 1.93
N ARG A 130 -31.66 -18.98 1.76
CA ARG A 130 -32.53 -19.43 2.85
C ARG A 130 -32.85 -20.92 2.75
N PRO A 131 -33.26 -21.59 3.85
CA PRO A 131 -33.58 -23.02 3.83
C PRO A 131 -34.77 -23.33 2.94
N ARG A 132 -34.88 -24.61 2.56
CA ARG A 132 -35.99 -25.10 1.73
C ARG A 132 -37.35 -24.90 2.39
N SER A 133 -37.42 -25.01 3.72
CA SER A 133 -38.63 -24.81 4.54
C SER A 133 -39.19 -23.38 4.47
N ALA A 134 -38.36 -22.37 4.15
CA ALA A 134 -38.79 -20.99 3.98
C ALA A 134 -39.40 -20.71 2.59
N GLY A 135 -39.39 -21.68 1.67
CA GLY A 135 -39.90 -21.55 0.30
C GLY A 135 -39.04 -20.66 -0.60
N PRO A 136 -39.39 -20.51 -1.89
CA PRO A 136 -38.65 -19.68 -2.86
C PRO A 136 -38.90 -18.17 -2.66
N PHE A 137 -37.87 -17.34 -2.89
CA PHE A 137 -37.98 -15.89 -2.80
C PHE A 137 -39.05 -15.34 -3.76
N GLN A 138 -39.81 -14.35 -3.29
CA GLN A 138 -40.91 -13.74 -4.02
C GLN A 138 -40.47 -12.49 -4.80
N GLU A 139 -41.25 -12.11 -5.81
CA GLU A 139 -41.01 -10.91 -6.63
C GLU A 139 -40.88 -9.62 -5.80
N ARG A 140 -41.65 -9.48 -4.72
CA ARG A 140 -41.56 -8.33 -3.80
C ARG A 140 -40.22 -8.28 -3.05
N GLU A 141 -39.63 -9.43 -2.76
CA GLU A 141 -38.29 -9.52 -2.14
C GLU A 141 -37.23 -9.14 -3.18
N ARG A 142 -37.34 -9.67 -4.40
CA ARG A 142 -36.44 -9.35 -5.52
C ARG A 142 -36.37 -7.85 -5.80
N ARG A 143 -37.53 -7.19 -5.95
CA ARG A 143 -37.60 -5.74 -6.17
C ARG A 143 -36.98 -4.92 -5.05
N ARG A 144 -37.09 -5.38 -3.79
CA ARG A 144 -36.43 -4.72 -2.66
C ARG A 144 -34.91 -4.78 -2.78
N LEU A 145 -34.34 -5.93 -3.11
CA LEU A 145 -32.89 -6.06 -3.28
C LEU A 145 -32.37 -5.33 -4.53
N GLU A 146 -33.14 -5.34 -5.62
CA GLU A 146 -32.87 -4.56 -6.83
C GLU A 146 -32.86 -3.05 -6.53
N PHE A 147 -33.78 -2.56 -5.69
CA PHE A 147 -33.78 -1.17 -5.24
C PHE A 147 -32.51 -0.78 -4.46
N PHE A 148 -31.93 -1.70 -3.68
CA PHE A 148 -30.67 -1.45 -2.96
C PHE A 148 -29.41 -1.58 -3.83
N SER A 149 -29.51 -2.26 -4.98
CA SER A 149 -28.36 -2.58 -5.84
C SER A 149 -27.56 -1.34 -6.31
N PRO A 150 -28.17 -0.20 -6.71
CA PRO A 150 -27.43 1.01 -7.03
C PRO A 150 -26.59 1.57 -5.87
N HIS A 151 -27.05 1.42 -4.63
CA HIS A 151 -26.32 1.87 -3.45
C HIS A 151 -25.17 0.94 -3.11
N LEU A 152 -25.39 -0.38 -3.18
CA LEU A 152 -24.34 -1.40 -3.02
C LEU A 152 -23.21 -1.16 -4.04
N ARG A 153 -23.59 -0.90 -5.29
CA ARG A 153 -22.65 -0.52 -6.36
C ARG A 153 -21.80 0.69 -5.99
N ARG A 154 -22.44 1.76 -5.51
CA ARG A 154 -21.73 3.00 -5.13
C ARG A 154 -20.80 2.77 -3.95
N ALA A 155 -21.25 2.06 -2.92
CA ALA A 155 -20.47 1.74 -1.73
C ALA A 155 -19.21 0.92 -2.06
N VAL A 156 -19.35 -0.17 -2.82
CA VAL A 156 -18.19 -0.99 -3.23
C VAL A 156 -17.23 -0.21 -4.13
N ARG A 157 -17.73 0.68 -5.01
CA ARG A 157 -16.86 1.56 -5.79
C ARG A 157 -16.06 2.53 -4.92
N ILE A 158 -16.65 3.07 -3.84
CA ILE A 158 -15.95 3.92 -2.87
C ILE A 158 -14.87 3.12 -2.15
N MET A 159 -15.23 1.99 -1.55
CA MET A 159 -14.30 1.08 -0.87
C MET A 159 -13.08 0.75 -1.73
N ARG A 160 -13.29 0.41 -3.00
CA ARG A 160 -12.19 0.05 -3.91
C ARG A 160 -11.32 1.22 -4.33
N ARG A 161 -11.89 2.41 -4.47
CA ARG A 161 -11.10 3.62 -4.72
C ARG A 161 -10.22 3.90 -3.51
N LEU A 162 -10.78 3.81 -2.30
CA LEU A 162 -10.04 3.99 -1.06
C LEU A 162 -8.90 2.97 -0.94
N ASP A 163 -9.15 1.68 -1.16
CA ASP A 163 -8.12 0.63 -1.17
C ASP A 163 -7.01 0.89 -2.21
N THR A 164 -7.37 1.41 -3.39
CA THR A 164 -6.39 1.80 -4.41
C THR A 164 -5.52 2.96 -3.94
N PHE A 165 -6.11 3.99 -3.32
CA PHE A 165 -5.38 5.12 -2.75
C PHE A 165 -4.48 4.68 -1.59
N GLU A 166 -4.98 3.88 -0.65
CA GLU A 166 -4.21 3.35 0.47
C GLU A 166 -3.05 2.46 0.00
N SER A 167 -3.26 1.65 -1.03
CA SER A 167 -2.19 0.86 -1.66
C SER A 167 -1.11 1.75 -2.27
N ALA A 168 -1.50 2.80 -3.00
CA ALA A 168 -0.55 3.77 -3.56
C ALA A 168 0.23 4.51 -2.48
N LEU A 169 -0.43 4.94 -1.39
CA LEU A 169 0.21 5.57 -0.24
C LEU A 169 1.19 4.64 0.46
N ARG A 170 0.82 3.36 0.68
CA ARG A 170 1.74 2.36 1.25
C ARG A 170 2.97 2.15 0.37
N GLN A 171 2.80 2.10 -0.96
CA GLN A 171 3.92 1.98 -1.89
C GLN A 171 4.83 3.21 -1.87
N ALA A 172 4.26 4.41 -1.84
CA ALA A 172 5.02 5.66 -1.72
C ALA A 172 5.81 5.72 -0.40
N ARG A 173 5.17 5.40 0.73
CA ARG A 173 5.85 5.34 2.04
C ARG A 173 6.97 4.30 2.04
N SER A 174 6.72 3.11 1.50
CA SER A 174 7.76 2.07 1.39
C SER A 174 8.94 2.51 0.52
N ALA A 175 8.72 3.35 -0.49
CA ALA A 175 9.81 3.94 -1.27
C ALA A 175 10.62 4.97 -0.46
N LEU A 176 9.94 5.82 0.32
CA LEU A 176 10.59 6.81 1.20
C LEU A 176 11.37 6.15 2.35
N ASP A 177 10.90 5.00 2.87
CA ASP A 177 11.62 4.21 3.88
C ASP A 177 12.96 3.65 3.40
N ARG A 178 13.16 3.59 2.07
CA ARG A 178 14.42 3.13 1.47
C ARG A 178 15.42 4.26 1.28
N LEU A 179 15.04 5.52 1.54
CA LEU A 179 15.97 6.63 1.43
C LEU A 179 17.01 6.55 2.55
N PRO A 180 18.29 6.85 2.25
CA PRO A 180 19.36 6.77 3.23
C PRO A 180 19.37 7.94 4.23
N PHE A 181 18.40 8.85 4.14
CA PHE A 181 18.27 10.04 4.96
C PHE A 181 16.87 10.16 5.56
N GLY A 182 16.79 10.86 6.70
CA GLY A 182 15.56 11.06 7.44
C GLY A 182 14.59 11.97 6.69
N VAL A 183 13.31 11.56 6.65
CA VAL A 183 12.20 12.35 6.11
C VAL A 183 11.09 12.40 7.15
N TRP A 184 10.61 13.60 7.45
CA TRP A 184 9.42 13.82 8.28
C TRP A 184 8.36 14.59 7.50
N LEU A 185 7.11 14.19 7.71
CA LEU A 185 5.94 14.99 7.41
C LEU A 185 5.43 15.56 8.74
N LEU A 186 5.59 16.86 8.92
CA LEU A 186 5.19 17.58 10.12
C LEU A 186 4.00 18.48 9.83
N GLY A 187 3.17 18.78 10.83
CA GLY A 187 2.33 19.99 10.78
C GLY A 187 3.18 21.24 11.01
N ARG A 188 2.60 22.43 10.75
CA ARG A 188 3.27 23.73 11.05
C ARG A 188 3.67 23.91 12.51
N ASP A 189 2.96 23.25 13.42
CA ASP A 189 3.32 23.24 14.83
C ASP A 189 4.49 22.28 15.15
N LEU A 190 5.05 21.57 14.17
CA LEU A 190 6.06 20.52 14.28
C LEU A 190 5.52 19.18 14.82
N ARG A 191 4.19 18.97 14.87
CA ARG A 191 3.64 17.63 15.15
C ARG A 191 3.96 16.68 14.01
N CYS A 192 4.57 15.55 14.32
CA CYS A 192 4.89 14.53 13.34
C CYS A 192 3.63 13.77 12.94
N ARG A 193 3.28 13.83 11.65
CA ARG A 193 2.22 13.01 11.06
C ARG A 193 2.76 11.68 10.57
N TRP A 194 3.99 11.71 10.06
CA TRP A 194 4.68 10.53 9.54
C TRP A 194 6.18 10.79 9.48
N MET A 195 6.98 9.74 9.65
CA MET A 195 8.43 9.77 9.43
C MET A 195 8.88 8.45 8.81
N ASN A 196 9.96 8.49 8.03
CA ASN A 196 10.53 7.28 7.44
C ASN A 196 11.46 6.54 8.43
N ALA A 197 11.88 5.32 8.07
CA ALA A 197 12.77 4.51 8.90
C ALA A 197 14.08 5.22 9.31
N ALA A 198 14.69 6.01 8.42
CA ALA A 198 15.93 6.73 8.70
C ALA A 198 15.73 7.91 9.68
N ALA A 199 14.57 8.56 9.62
CA ALA A 199 14.18 9.60 10.57
C ALA A 199 13.92 9.02 11.97
N GLU A 200 13.25 7.86 12.04
CA GLU A 200 13.07 7.14 13.30
C GLU A 200 14.41 6.75 13.93
N ASP A 201 15.36 6.27 13.11
CA ASP A 201 16.73 5.97 13.56
C ASP A 201 17.47 7.21 14.07
N ALA A 202 17.34 8.34 13.36
CA ALA A 202 17.97 9.60 13.77
C ALA A 202 17.47 10.10 15.13
N VAL A 203 16.17 9.96 15.41
CA VAL A 203 15.56 10.27 16.71
C VAL A 203 16.03 9.27 17.77
N ARG A 204 15.92 7.97 17.49
CA ARG A 204 16.23 6.90 18.44
C ARG A 204 17.69 6.91 18.90
N THR A 205 18.62 7.20 17.99
CA THR A 205 20.06 7.24 18.29
C THR A 205 20.46 8.51 19.03
N GLY A 206 19.67 9.59 18.94
CA GLY A 206 19.97 10.89 19.53
C GLY A 206 21.20 11.58 18.93
N LEU A 207 21.78 11.05 17.84
CA LEU A 207 23.04 11.53 17.25
C LEU A 207 22.97 13.02 16.89
N TYR A 208 21.82 13.44 16.40
CA TYR A 208 21.58 14.80 15.92
C TYR A 208 20.92 15.71 16.98
N SER A 209 20.88 15.28 18.25
CA SER A 209 20.11 15.98 19.30
C SER A 209 18.63 16.17 18.94
N LEU A 210 18.07 15.31 18.09
CA LEU A 210 16.66 15.30 17.69
C LEU A 210 15.91 14.28 18.56
N ASP A 211 14.69 14.63 18.96
CA ASP A 211 13.84 13.79 19.79
C ASP A 211 12.35 13.95 19.42
N MET A 212 11.52 12.98 19.82
CA MET A 212 10.08 12.96 19.62
C MET A 212 9.34 13.03 20.95
N GLN A 213 8.82 14.21 21.28
CA GLN A 213 8.09 14.47 22.52
C GLN A 213 6.61 14.72 22.24
N VAL A 214 5.73 13.87 22.74
CA VAL A 214 4.26 13.96 22.52
C VAL A 214 3.93 14.13 21.03
N ASN A 215 4.54 13.29 20.20
CA ASN A 215 4.39 13.31 18.74
C ASN A 215 4.82 14.64 18.08
N ARG A 216 5.73 15.40 18.69
CA ARG A 216 6.33 16.62 18.12
C ARG A 216 7.82 16.44 17.92
N LEU A 217 8.35 16.89 16.78
CA LEU A 217 9.79 16.95 16.57
C LEU A 217 10.37 18.04 17.50
N THR A 218 11.31 17.62 18.32
CA THR A 218 12.00 18.47 19.29
C THR A 218 13.50 18.26 19.19
N THR A 219 14.25 19.14 19.85
CA THR A 219 15.69 19.02 19.93
C THR A 219 16.16 19.40 21.33
N THR A 220 17.20 18.70 21.80
CA THR A 220 17.84 19.00 23.08
C THR A 220 18.78 20.19 22.99
N ASP A 221 19.15 20.63 21.78
CA ASP A 221 19.94 21.83 21.56
C ASP A 221 19.06 23.08 21.46
N THR A 222 19.26 24.03 22.38
CA THR A 222 18.44 25.26 22.47
C THR A 222 18.55 26.11 21.21
N SER A 223 19.74 26.16 20.57
CA SER A 223 19.95 26.98 19.38
C SER A 223 19.20 26.41 18.17
N THR A 224 19.27 25.09 17.99
CA THR A 224 18.53 24.33 16.98
C THR A 224 17.03 24.43 17.24
N ALA A 225 16.58 24.39 18.49
CA ALA A 225 15.16 24.55 18.84
C ALA A 225 14.62 25.93 18.43
N ALA A 226 15.40 26.99 18.63
CA ALA A 226 15.03 28.33 18.22
C ALA A 226 15.00 28.45 16.68
N ALA A 227 16.02 27.92 16.01
CA ALA A 227 16.11 27.94 14.55
C ALA A 227 14.97 27.14 13.89
N LEU A 228 14.60 25.98 14.43
CA LEU A 228 13.50 25.16 13.93
C LEU A 228 12.15 25.88 14.04
N ARG A 229 11.89 26.57 15.15
CA ARG A 229 10.66 27.37 15.31
C ARG A 229 10.64 28.59 14.38
N ALA A 230 11.79 29.26 14.21
CA ALA A 230 11.90 30.39 13.30
C ALA A 230 11.68 29.97 11.84
N ALA A 231 12.26 28.82 11.43
CA ALA A 231 12.07 28.24 10.11
C ALA A 231 10.59 27.89 9.85
N ALA A 232 9.92 27.23 10.79
CA ALA A 232 8.48 26.96 10.66
C ALA A 232 7.67 28.26 10.50
N GLY A 233 7.93 29.28 11.32
CA GLY A 233 7.25 30.59 11.20
C GLY A 233 7.54 31.35 9.89
N ALA A 234 8.75 31.20 9.34
CA ALA A 234 9.10 31.77 8.04
C ALA A 234 8.30 31.10 6.90
N LEU A 235 8.13 29.77 6.94
CA LEU A 235 7.29 29.04 5.99
C LEU A 235 5.81 29.44 6.12
N ASP A 236 5.32 29.68 7.34
CA ASP A 236 3.94 30.16 7.58
C ASP A 236 3.69 31.55 6.96
N SER A 237 4.72 32.38 6.89
CA SER A 237 4.65 33.73 6.30
C SER A 237 4.87 33.76 4.79
N GLY A 238 4.94 32.59 4.13
CA GLY A 238 5.10 32.47 2.67
C GLY A 238 6.50 32.08 2.20
N GLY A 239 7.41 31.73 3.12
CA GLY A 239 8.66 31.06 2.78
C GLY A 239 8.41 29.70 2.10
N ARG A 240 9.35 29.25 1.26
CA ARG A 240 9.22 27.96 0.55
C ARG A 240 10.15 26.88 1.08
N VAL A 241 11.36 27.27 1.47
CA VAL A 241 12.40 26.37 1.95
C VAL A 241 13.20 27.08 3.02
N GLU A 242 13.44 26.40 4.13
CA GLU A 242 14.29 26.87 5.24
C GLU A 242 15.31 25.80 5.60
N ILE A 243 16.50 26.22 6.02
CA ILE A 243 17.60 25.31 6.39
C ILE A 243 17.99 25.58 7.84
N VAL A 244 17.97 24.52 8.66
CA VAL A 244 18.30 24.57 10.09
C VAL A 244 19.54 23.70 10.34
N PRO A 245 20.71 24.29 10.60
CA PRO A 245 21.90 23.54 10.99
C PRO A 245 21.71 22.83 12.34
N LEU A 246 22.19 21.59 12.47
CA LEU A 246 22.06 20.76 13.68
C LEU A 246 23.28 20.79 14.59
N GLY A 247 24.30 21.58 14.26
CA GLY A 247 25.52 21.74 15.08
C GLY A 247 26.44 20.51 15.17
N VAL A 248 26.07 19.39 14.54
CA VAL A 248 26.80 18.11 14.56
C VAL A 248 27.08 17.66 13.12
N CYS A 249 28.32 17.23 12.83
CA CYS A 249 28.72 16.61 11.56
C CYS A 249 28.35 17.42 10.29
N GLY A 250 28.21 18.75 10.41
CA GLY A 250 27.71 19.60 9.31
C GLY A 250 26.27 19.30 8.88
N ALA A 251 25.53 18.50 9.65
CA ALA A 251 24.18 18.09 9.32
C ALA A 251 23.19 19.25 9.44
N SER A 252 22.14 19.21 8.64
CA SER A 252 21.09 20.23 8.59
C SER A 252 19.73 19.60 8.32
N LEU A 253 18.67 20.22 8.85
CA LEU A 253 17.30 19.97 8.42
C LEU A 253 16.95 20.94 7.29
N VAL A 254 16.40 20.41 6.20
CA VAL A 254 15.82 21.21 5.12
C VAL A 254 14.31 21.08 5.22
N LEU A 255 13.64 22.16 5.60
CA LEU A 255 12.19 22.23 5.73
C LEU A 255 11.63 22.84 4.45
N MET A 256 10.59 22.23 3.90
CA MET A 256 9.90 22.71 2.70
C MET A 256 8.40 22.80 2.99
N ASP A 257 7.76 23.84 2.48
CA ASP A 257 6.30 23.92 2.47
C ASP A 257 5.76 22.87 1.48
N GLU A 258 4.81 22.05 1.91
CA GLU A 258 4.22 20.98 1.09
C GLU A 258 3.38 21.52 -0.08
N HIS A 259 2.87 22.76 0.02
CA HIS A 259 1.91 23.29 -0.94
C HIS A 259 2.57 24.09 -2.08
N ALA A 260 2.16 23.79 -3.31
CA ALA A 260 2.47 24.64 -4.45
C ALA A 260 1.58 25.90 -4.46
N PRO A 261 2.07 27.08 -4.89
CA PRO A 261 1.25 28.28 -4.98
C PRO A 261 0.05 28.06 -5.90
N GLY A 262 -1.17 28.28 -5.40
CA GLY A 262 -2.41 28.26 -6.19
C GLY A 262 -3.24 26.97 -6.12
N GLU A 263 -2.83 25.97 -5.32
CA GLU A 263 -3.69 24.81 -5.05
C GLU A 263 -4.79 25.15 -4.04
N ALA A 264 -6.00 24.66 -4.29
CA ALA A 264 -7.14 24.86 -3.41
C ALA A 264 -6.90 24.11 -2.10
N ARG A 265 -6.80 24.86 -1.00
CA ARG A 265 -6.65 24.31 0.35
C ARG A 265 -7.87 23.46 0.71
N SER A 266 -7.64 22.24 1.18
CA SER A 266 -8.70 21.42 1.75
C SER A 266 -9.22 22.06 3.05
N LEU A 267 -10.51 21.87 3.38
CA LEU A 267 -11.07 22.35 4.66
C LEU A 267 -10.44 21.68 5.88
N ASP A 268 -9.85 20.50 5.68
CA ASP A 268 -9.14 19.70 6.69
C ASP A 268 -7.61 19.66 6.44
N ASP A 269 -7.08 20.48 5.52
CA ASP A 269 -5.64 20.60 5.31
C ASP A 269 -5.05 21.35 6.50
N ASP A 270 -4.66 20.57 7.51
CA ASP A 270 -3.71 21.03 8.49
C ASP A 270 -2.39 21.20 7.70
N GLU A 271 -1.93 22.43 7.51
CA GLU A 271 -0.83 22.74 6.60
C GLU A 271 0.45 21.97 7.00
N GLY A 272 1.16 21.42 6.00
CA GLY A 272 2.23 20.44 6.18
C GLY A 272 3.62 20.96 5.83
N LEU A 273 4.62 20.51 6.57
CA LEU A 273 6.04 20.74 6.33
C LEU A 273 6.70 19.41 6.00
N LEU A 274 7.40 19.36 4.87
CA LEU A 274 8.27 18.24 4.51
C LEU A 274 9.69 18.54 4.96
N VAL A 275 10.25 17.72 5.83
CA VAL A 275 11.56 17.95 6.45
C VAL A 275 12.53 16.84 6.08
N PHE A 276 13.70 17.21 5.57
CA PHE A 276 14.79 16.30 5.19
C PHE A 276 15.99 16.47 6.11
N LEU A 277 16.54 15.38 6.62
CA LEU A 277 17.83 15.38 7.31
C LEU A 277 18.94 15.20 6.29
N MET A 278 19.78 16.22 6.12
CA MET A 278 20.95 16.17 5.26
C MET A 278 22.20 16.07 6.13
N ASP A 279 22.93 14.97 6.01
CA ASP A 279 24.19 14.74 6.71
C ASP A 279 25.31 14.50 5.67
N PRO A 280 26.27 15.43 5.51
CA PRO A 280 27.35 15.29 4.53
C PRO A 280 28.38 14.22 4.90
N GLU A 281 28.50 13.86 6.18
CA GLU A 281 29.43 12.83 6.67
C GLU A 281 28.82 11.43 6.60
N ARG A 282 27.49 11.33 6.60
CA ARG A 282 26.77 10.08 6.35
C ARG A 282 26.82 9.73 4.87
N ALA A 283 27.87 9.01 4.51
CA ALA A 283 28.08 8.50 3.16
C ALA A 283 26.81 7.81 2.62
N LEU A 284 26.32 8.24 1.45
CA LEU A 284 25.42 7.44 0.62
C LEU A 284 26.19 6.21 0.16
N VAL A 285 26.25 5.17 0.98
CA VAL A 285 26.81 3.89 0.56
C VAL A 285 25.82 3.29 -0.44
N PRO A 286 26.15 3.24 -1.74
CA PRO A 286 25.24 2.66 -2.71
C PRO A 286 25.10 1.18 -2.40
N ASP A 287 23.90 0.62 -2.59
CA ASP A 287 23.67 -0.80 -2.35
C ASP A 287 24.69 -1.64 -3.12
N ALA A 288 25.52 -2.37 -2.38
CA ALA A 288 26.56 -3.22 -2.91
C ALA A 288 25.99 -4.23 -3.91
N GLU A 289 24.80 -4.77 -3.66
CA GLU A 289 24.15 -5.74 -4.54
C GLU A 289 23.62 -5.08 -5.82
N ALA A 290 23.02 -3.89 -5.70
CA ALA A 290 22.62 -3.07 -6.84
C ALA A 290 23.80 -2.73 -7.76
N LEU A 291 24.92 -2.28 -7.20
CA LEU A 291 26.12 -1.97 -7.99
C LEU A 291 26.65 -3.19 -8.74
N ARG A 292 26.61 -4.37 -8.13
CA ARG A 292 26.99 -5.63 -8.78
C ARG A 292 26.04 -5.98 -9.92
N ARG A 293 24.73 -5.85 -9.72
CA ARG A 293 23.71 -6.14 -10.74
C ARG A 293 23.75 -5.17 -11.92
N LEU A 294 23.87 -3.87 -11.64
CA LEU A 294 23.85 -2.81 -12.65
C LEU A 294 25.11 -2.78 -13.52
N TYR A 295 26.29 -2.96 -12.91
CA TYR A 295 27.57 -2.77 -13.60
C TYR A 295 28.43 -4.04 -13.66
N GLY A 296 27.93 -5.20 -13.19
CA GLY A 296 28.71 -6.45 -13.19
C GLY A 296 29.95 -6.41 -12.30
N LEU A 297 29.90 -5.63 -11.21
CA LEU A 297 31.05 -5.49 -10.29
C LEU A 297 31.26 -6.76 -9.47
N THR A 298 32.52 -7.03 -9.13
CA THR A 298 32.91 -8.10 -8.20
C THR A 298 32.83 -7.59 -6.75
N PRO A 299 32.75 -8.48 -5.74
CA PRO A 299 32.79 -8.07 -4.34
C PRO A 299 34.04 -7.25 -3.97
N ALA A 300 35.19 -7.53 -4.59
CA ALA A 300 36.42 -6.77 -4.35
C ALA A 300 36.35 -5.34 -4.92
N GLU A 301 35.79 -5.19 -6.12
CA GLU A 301 35.58 -3.90 -6.78
C GLU A 301 34.59 -3.02 -5.99
N VAL A 302 33.51 -3.61 -5.47
CA VAL A 302 32.55 -2.87 -4.63
C VAL A 302 33.20 -2.41 -3.34
N ARG A 303 34.00 -3.26 -2.67
CA ARG A 303 34.73 -2.86 -1.45
C ARG A 303 35.68 -1.70 -1.71
N LEU A 304 36.35 -1.68 -2.86
CA LEU A 304 37.20 -0.55 -3.27
C LEU A 304 36.37 0.73 -3.49
N LEU A 305 35.21 0.62 -4.15
CA LEU A 305 34.30 1.75 -4.37
C LEU A 305 33.74 2.33 -3.07
N SER A 306 33.40 1.49 -2.09
CA SER A 306 32.92 1.95 -0.78
C SER A 306 33.94 2.85 -0.09
N GLY A 307 35.25 2.64 -0.31
CA GLY A 307 36.29 3.53 0.19
C GLY A 307 36.22 4.92 -0.44
N PHE A 308 36.06 5.02 -1.76
CA PHE A 308 35.94 6.32 -2.45
C PHE A 308 34.67 7.08 -2.08
N VAL A 309 33.56 6.37 -1.87
CA VAL A 309 32.31 6.97 -1.38
C VAL A 309 32.47 7.56 0.02
N GLN A 310 33.34 6.98 0.85
CA GLN A 310 33.70 7.49 2.16
C GLN A 310 34.79 8.59 2.11
N GLY A 311 35.13 9.08 0.91
CA GLY A 311 36.12 10.15 0.72
C GLY A 311 37.57 9.70 0.75
N LEU A 312 37.86 8.39 0.84
CA LEU A 312 39.24 7.89 0.85
C LEU A 312 39.90 8.04 -0.52
N ASP A 313 41.19 8.29 -0.56
CA ASP A 313 41.98 8.17 -1.78
C ASP A 313 42.33 6.69 -2.10
N LEU A 314 42.96 6.45 -3.26
CA LEU A 314 43.30 5.09 -3.69
C LEU A 314 44.32 4.41 -2.77
N GLY A 315 45.23 5.18 -2.18
CA GLY A 315 46.24 4.69 -1.24
C GLY A 315 45.59 4.28 0.07
N GLU A 316 44.79 5.16 0.66
CA GLU A 316 44.02 4.92 1.88
C GLU A 316 43.06 3.74 1.73
N ALA A 317 42.33 3.67 0.62
CA ALA A 317 41.44 2.55 0.32
C ALA A 317 42.24 1.24 0.16
N SER A 318 43.41 1.27 -0.47
CA SER A 318 44.26 0.08 -0.61
C SER A 318 44.78 -0.42 0.73
N ALA A 319 45.22 0.49 1.60
CA ALA A 319 45.70 0.18 2.94
C ALA A 319 44.57 -0.40 3.80
N ARG A 320 43.38 0.23 3.77
CA ARG A 320 42.21 -0.23 4.52
C ARG A 320 41.73 -1.61 4.09
N LEU A 321 41.89 -1.94 2.82
CA LEU A 321 41.50 -3.25 2.27
C LEU A 321 42.61 -4.31 2.37
N GLY A 322 43.81 -3.94 2.84
CA GLY A 322 44.96 -4.85 2.94
C GLY A 322 45.45 -5.35 1.57
N ILE A 323 45.27 -4.55 0.50
CA ILE A 323 45.70 -4.89 -0.86
C ILE A 323 46.85 -3.99 -1.32
N SER A 324 47.68 -4.48 -2.24
CA SER A 324 48.76 -3.65 -2.79
C SER A 324 48.20 -2.45 -3.59
N PRO A 325 48.88 -1.31 -3.62
CA PRO A 325 48.50 -0.18 -4.48
C PRO A 325 48.39 -0.57 -5.97
N HIS A 326 49.18 -1.55 -6.41
CA HIS A 326 49.09 -2.09 -7.76
C HIS A 326 47.75 -2.82 -7.99
N THR A 327 47.35 -3.70 -7.06
CA THR A 327 46.07 -4.40 -7.09
C THR A 327 44.89 -3.43 -7.10
N ALA A 328 44.94 -2.38 -6.26
CA ALA A 328 43.91 -1.35 -6.19
C ALA A 328 43.78 -0.60 -7.53
N ARG A 329 44.90 -0.24 -8.18
CA ARG A 329 44.90 0.38 -9.52
C ARG A 329 44.27 -0.52 -10.59
N VAL A 330 44.58 -1.82 -10.57
CA VAL A 330 44.01 -2.80 -11.50
C VAL A 330 42.50 -2.92 -11.30
N GLN A 331 42.03 -3.01 -10.05
CA GLN A 331 40.61 -3.05 -9.73
C GLN A 331 39.90 -1.75 -10.15
N LEU A 332 40.47 -0.58 -9.86
CA LEU A 332 39.91 0.72 -10.30
C LEU A 332 39.76 0.80 -11.82
N LYS A 333 40.78 0.36 -12.57
CA LYS A 333 40.72 0.32 -14.04
C LYS A 333 39.63 -0.62 -14.55
N SER A 334 39.44 -1.76 -13.89
CA SER A 334 38.35 -2.68 -14.21
C SER A 334 36.98 -2.06 -13.96
N VAL A 335 36.79 -1.38 -12.82
CA VAL A 335 35.54 -0.66 -12.48
C VAL A 335 35.23 0.44 -13.50
N MET A 336 36.23 1.28 -13.83
CA MET A 336 36.07 2.35 -14.82
C MET A 336 35.63 1.80 -16.18
N ARG A 337 36.24 0.69 -16.63
CA ARG A 337 35.82 0.00 -17.86
C ARG A 337 34.37 -0.52 -17.77
N LYS A 338 33.99 -1.14 -16.65
CA LYS A 338 32.63 -1.70 -16.46
C LYS A 338 31.55 -0.62 -16.36
N THR A 339 31.90 0.56 -15.87
CA THR A 339 30.99 1.71 -15.71
C THR A 339 31.04 2.68 -16.89
N GLY A 340 31.90 2.45 -17.88
CA GLY A 340 32.07 3.34 -19.04
C GLY A 340 32.69 4.70 -18.69
N THR A 341 33.45 4.78 -17.60
CA THR A 341 34.08 6.02 -17.12
C THR A 341 35.57 6.02 -17.35
N SER A 342 36.18 7.21 -17.43
CA SER A 342 37.62 7.37 -17.72
C SER A 342 38.39 8.04 -16.59
N ARG A 343 37.69 8.74 -15.69
CA ARG A 343 38.27 9.44 -14.54
C ARG A 343 37.50 9.13 -13.25
N GLN A 344 38.18 9.16 -12.12
CA GLN A 344 37.56 8.87 -10.82
C GLN A 344 36.39 9.82 -10.48
N PRO A 345 36.46 11.15 -10.75
CA PRO A 345 35.30 12.01 -10.57
C PRO A 345 34.09 11.65 -11.45
N GLU A 346 34.32 11.17 -12.68
CA GLU A 346 33.25 10.69 -13.57
C GLU A 346 32.60 9.43 -13.01
N LEU A 347 33.41 8.51 -12.49
CA LEU A 347 32.94 7.32 -11.79
C LEU A 347 32.07 7.68 -10.59
N MET A 348 32.54 8.60 -9.74
CA MET A 348 31.78 9.06 -8.57
C MET A 348 30.45 9.70 -8.96
N ARG A 349 30.46 10.56 -9.99
CA ARG A 349 29.23 11.16 -10.53
C ARG A 349 28.25 10.11 -11.05
N THR A 350 28.73 9.12 -11.82
CA THR A 350 27.88 8.04 -12.34
C THR A 350 27.30 7.17 -11.22
N LEU A 351 28.05 6.94 -10.15
CA LEU A 351 27.58 6.16 -9.00
C LEU A 351 26.55 6.92 -8.16
N LEU A 352 26.76 8.22 -7.92
CA LEU A 352 25.86 9.06 -7.13
C LEU A 352 24.57 9.43 -7.88
N LEU A 353 24.63 9.59 -9.21
CA LEU A 353 23.44 9.84 -10.04
C LEU A 353 22.73 8.55 -10.49
N GLY A 354 23.43 7.41 -10.43
CA GLY A 354 22.89 6.11 -10.80
C GLY A 354 21.96 5.51 -9.73
N ALA A 355 21.20 4.48 -10.12
CA ALA A 355 20.20 3.79 -9.28
C ALA A 355 20.74 3.06 -8.03
N GLY A 356 22.03 3.26 -7.66
CA GLY A 356 22.64 2.67 -6.47
C GLY A 356 22.00 3.10 -5.15
N CYS A 357 21.18 4.15 -5.15
CA CYS A 357 20.42 4.62 -3.99
C CYS A 357 18.97 4.09 -3.92
N LEU A 358 18.49 3.36 -4.93
CA LEU A 358 17.06 3.06 -5.11
C LEU A 358 16.71 1.57 -5.22
N MET A 359 17.68 0.68 -5.03
CA MET A 359 17.47 -0.76 -5.21
C MET A 359 17.43 -1.50 -3.86
N PRO A 360 16.55 -2.51 -3.72
CA PRO A 360 16.30 -3.18 -2.45
C PRO A 360 17.48 -4.05 -2.01
N ASP A 361 17.80 -3.98 -0.71
CA ASP A 361 18.57 -5.01 -0.01
C ASP A 361 17.68 -6.25 0.19
N GLU A 362 17.92 -7.31 -0.58
CA GLU A 362 17.18 -8.58 -0.48
C GLU A 362 17.76 -9.47 0.63
N ARG A 363 17.93 -8.91 1.84
CA ARG A 363 18.31 -9.67 3.03
C ARG A 363 17.21 -9.60 4.08
N GLY A 364 16.22 -10.47 3.89
CA GLY A 364 15.08 -10.63 4.79
C GLY A 364 14.12 -11.71 4.28
N ARG A 365 14.60 -12.93 4.11
CA ARG A 365 13.80 -14.15 4.10
C ARG A 365 14.44 -15.18 5.00
#